data_AF-A0A7C1T130-F1
#
_entry.id   AF-A0A7C1T130-F1
#
_cell.length_a   1.000
_cell.length_b   1.000
_cell.length_c   1.000
_cell.angle_alpha   90.00
_cell.angle_beta   90.00
_cell.angle_gamma   90.00
#
_symmetry.space_group_name_H-M   'P 1'
#
loop_
_entity.id
_entity.type
_entity.pdbx_description
1 polymer ?
#
loop_
_entity_poly.entity_id
_entity_poly.type
_entity_poly.pdbx_seq_one_letter_code
_entity_poly.pdbx_strand_id
1 'polypeptide(L)'
;MSVIEPGAFKSEIINSAFKKIGGMTEQMEKSPYADVYRARLNSLPATDNFKEPDAVADAAVHALFDDHPKRRYMVMPSRKDAHDAVKQLVNKLAQLNDGLEHNFSREELIAMLDHAMGVDKK
;
A
#
# COMPACT_ATOMS: atom_id res chain seq x y z
N MET A 1 -4.78 -18.22 -7.53
CA MET A 1 -5.12 -16.82 -7.84
C MET A 1 -4.05 -15.93 -7.24
N SER A 2 -3.50 -15.01 -8.02
CA SER A 2 -2.46 -14.06 -7.59
C SER A 2 -3.05 -12.71 -7.20
N VAL A 3 -2.34 -11.98 -6.33
CA VAL A 3 -2.68 -10.60 -5.94
C VAL A 3 -1.57 -9.66 -6.36
N ILE A 4 -1.91 -8.52 -6.95
CA ILE A 4 -0.98 -7.45 -7.31
C ILE A 4 -1.29 -6.23 -6.45
N GLU A 5 -0.31 -5.81 -5.65
CA GLU A 5 -0.35 -4.67 -4.74
C GLU A 5 0.50 -3.55 -5.36
N PRO A 6 -0.09 -2.64 -6.17
CA PRO A 6 0.63 -1.56 -6.80
C PRO A 6 0.86 -0.40 -5.82
N GLY A 7 2.03 0.22 -5.91
CA GLY A 7 2.33 1.51 -5.31
C GLY A 7 1.71 2.67 -6.09
N ALA A 8 2.17 3.89 -5.80
CA ALA A 8 1.70 5.11 -6.45
C ALA A 8 2.25 5.25 -7.88
N PHE A 9 1.60 4.61 -8.85
CA PHE A 9 1.85 4.79 -10.28
C PHE A 9 0.89 5.80 -10.91
N LYS A 10 1.33 6.38 -12.02
CA LYS A 10 0.56 7.36 -12.77
C LYS A 10 -0.69 6.70 -13.34
N SER A 11 -1.84 7.31 -13.06
CA SER A 11 -3.13 6.87 -13.57
C SER A 11 -4.14 8.03 -13.50
N GLU A 12 -5.24 7.89 -14.22
CA GLU A 12 -6.35 8.85 -14.16
C GLU A 12 -7.22 8.73 -12.90
N ILE A 13 -6.90 7.81 -11.98
CA ILE A 13 -7.73 7.56 -10.78
C ILE A 13 -7.77 8.81 -9.90
N ILE A 14 -6.61 9.41 -9.61
CA ILE A 14 -6.51 10.59 -8.75
C ILE A 14 -7.21 11.78 -9.44
N ASN A 15 -6.91 12.04 -10.72
CA ASN A 15 -7.56 13.10 -11.49
C ASN A 15 -9.10 12.94 -11.55
N SER A 16 -9.58 11.72 -11.76
CA SER A 16 -11.01 11.42 -11.81
C SER A 16 -11.66 11.57 -10.44
N ALA A 17 -10.99 11.16 -9.37
CA ALA A 17 -11.45 11.37 -8.01
C ALA A 17 -11.55 12.85 -7.67
N PHE A 18 -10.54 13.65 -8.04
CA PHE A 18 -10.57 15.11 -7.89
C PHE A 18 -11.73 15.74 -8.63
N LYS A 19 -11.92 15.40 -9.92
CA LYS A 19 -13.03 15.92 -10.73
C LYS A 19 -14.39 15.59 -10.12
N LYS A 20 -14.54 14.39 -9.52
CA LYS A 20 -15.76 13.98 -8.83
C LYS A 20 -15.99 14.74 -7.53
N ILE A 21 -14.93 15.04 -6.78
CA ILE A 21 -15.04 15.77 -5.51
C ILE A 21 -15.30 17.26 -5.78
N GLY A 22 -14.74 17.82 -6.87
CA GLY A 22 -15.00 19.19 -7.29
C GLY A 22 -14.49 20.27 -6.34
N GLY A 23 -13.69 19.88 -5.33
CA GLY A 23 -13.24 20.74 -4.25
C GLY A 23 -14.08 20.58 -2.97
N MET A 24 -14.11 21.62 -2.15
CA MET A 24 -14.88 21.61 -0.92
C MET A 24 -16.34 21.97 -1.24
N THR A 25 -17.29 21.11 -0.86
CA THR A 25 -18.72 21.42 -1.01
C THR A 25 -19.25 22.18 0.19
N GLU A 26 -20.35 22.92 0.03
CA GLU A 26 -21.00 23.67 1.13
C GLU A 26 -21.35 22.76 2.33
N GLN A 27 -21.76 21.51 2.07
CA GLN A 27 -22.04 20.53 3.12
C GLN A 27 -20.77 20.11 3.87
N MET A 28 -19.65 19.99 3.17
CA MET A 28 -18.35 19.68 3.79
C MET A 28 -17.83 20.86 4.62
N GLU A 29 -18.05 22.09 4.18
CA GLU A 29 -17.67 23.30 4.94
C GLU A 29 -18.45 23.47 6.23
N LYS A 30 -19.74 23.13 6.23
CA LYS A 30 -20.60 23.20 7.42
C LYS A 30 -20.47 21.97 8.34
N SER A 31 -19.66 20.99 7.97
CA SER A 31 -19.45 19.78 8.76
C SER A 31 -18.58 20.03 9.99
N PRO A 32 -18.81 19.36 11.13
CA PRO A 32 -17.85 19.29 12.23
C PRO A 32 -16.47 18.75 11.83
N TYR A 33 -16.36 18.11 10.66
CA TYR A 33 -15.12 17.55 10.10
C TYR A 33 -14.53 18.40 8.96
N ALA A 34 -14.94 19.67 8.81
CA ALA A 34 -14.48 20.53 7.72
C ALA A 34 -12.95 20.57 7.58
N ASP A 35 -12.22 20.63 8.70
CA ASP A 35 -10.76 20.65 8.69
C ASP A 35 -10.15 19.33 8.22
N VAL A 36 -10.79 18.19 8.52
CA VAL A 36 -10.37 16.88 8.03
C VAL A 36 -10.54 16.79 6.52
N TYR A 37 -11.67 17.26 5.99
CA TYR A 37 -11.90 17.30 4.56
C TYR A 37 -10.92 18.22 3.84
N ARG A 38 -10.65 19.40 4.40
CA ARG A 38 -9.67 20.35 3.85
C ARG A 38 -8.26 19.76 3.85
N ALA A 39 -7.85 19.15 4.96
CA ALA A 39 -6.55 18.47 5.05
C ALA A 39 -6.43 17.34 4.03
N ARG A 40 -7.49 16.55 3.83
CA ARG A 40 -7.52 15.47 2.83
C ARG A 40 -7.40 15.99 1.41
N LEU A 41 -8.10 17.06 1.05
CA LEU A 41 -7.99 17.65 -0.29
C LEU A 41 -6.59 18.22 -0.53
N ASN A 42 -6.00 18.86 0.48
CA ASN A 42 -4.66 19.43 0.42
C ASN A 42 -3.54 18.37 0.43
N SER A 43 -3.81 17.16 0.93
CA SER A 43 -2.82 16.07 0.98
C SER A 43 -2.76 15.21 -0.28
N LEU A 44 -3.65 15.46 -1.24
CA LEU A 44 -3.64 14.74 -2.50
C LEU A 44 -2.37 15.09 -3.31
N PRO A 45 -1.62 14.08 -3.77
CA PRO A 45 -0.35 14.32 -4.43
C PRO A 45 -0.54 14.86 -5.84
N ALA A 46 0.36 15.76 -6.25
CA ALA A 46 0.54 16.06 -7.66
C ALA A 46 1.07 14.81 -8.38
N THR A 47 0.43 14.40 -9.47
CA THR A 47 0.73 13.14 -10.16
C THR A 47 1.77 13.27 -11.27
N ASP A 48 2.24 14.49 -11.57
CA ASP A 48 3.10 14.77 -12.73
C ASP A 48 4.43 14.00 -12.70
N ASN A 49 4.92 13.71 -11.49
CA ASN A 49 6.17 12.99 -11.27
C ASN A 49 5.99 11.48 -11.02
N PHE A 50 4.77 10.96 -11.12
CA PHE A 50 4.52 9.54 -10.92
C PHE A 50 5.08 8.75 -12.10
N LYS A 51 5.64 7.58 -11.82
CA LYS A 51 6.12 6.67 -12.87
C LYS A 51 4.95 6.07 -13.64
N GLU A 52 5.18 5.81 -14.92
CA GLU A 52 4.24 5.09 -15.77
C GLU A 52 4.00 3.66 -15.22
N PRO A 53 2.79 3.10 -15.41
CA PRO A 53 2.35 1.87 -14.74
C PRO A 53 2.84 0.58 -15.43
N ASP A 54 3.81 0.62 -16.34
CA ASP A 54 4.29 -0.54 -17.10
C ASP A 54 4.68 -1.71 -16.18
N ALA A 55 5.34 -1.43 -15.06
CA ALA A 55 5.72 -2.46 -14.09
C ALA A 55 4.51 -3.18 -13.46
N VAL A 56 3.35 -2.51 -13.37
CA VAL A 56 2.10 -3.12 -12.91
C VAL A 56 1.50 -4.00 -14.01
N ALA A 57 1.56 -3.54 -15.27
CA ALA A 57 1.14 -4.33 -16.43
C ALA A 57 1.99 -5.59 -16.59
N ASP A 58 3.30 -5.49 -16.45
CA ASP A 58 4.22 -6.64 -16.49
C ASP A 58 3.90 -7.66 -15.39
N ALA A 59 3.62 -7.19 -14.17
CA ALA A 59 3.19 -8.07 -13.09
C ALA A 59 1.85 -8.75 -13.38
N ALA A 60 0.92 -8.07 -14.05
CA ALA A 60 -0.35 -8.64 -14.48
C ALA A 60 -0.16 -9.72 -15.56
N VAL A 61 0.70 -9.46 -16.55
CA VAL A 61 1.07 -10.44 -17.58
C VAL A 61 1.70 -11.68 -16.93
N HIS A 62 2.67 -11.49 -16.04
CA HIS A 62 3.30 -12.60 -15.32
C HIS A 62 2.29 -13.37 -14.45
N ALA A 63 1.37 -12.68 -13.78
CA ALA A 63 0.36 -13.33 -12.95
C ALA A 63 -0.64 -14.18 -13.75
N LEU A 64 -0.91 -13.80 -15.00
CA LEU A 64 -1.90 -14.46 -15.87
C LEU A 64 -1.31 -15.59 -16.72
N PHE A 65 -0.06 -15.46 -17.17
CA PHE A 65 0.49 -16.32 -18.23
C PHE A 65 1.75 -17.08 -17.87
N ASP A 66 2.42 -16.75 -16.76
CA ASP A 66 3.61 -17.51 -16.34
C ASP A 66 3.20 -18.88 -15.79
N ASP A 67 4.01 -19.91 -16.04
CA ASP A 67 3.78 -21.27 -15.53
C ASP A 67 3.88 -21.35 -13.99
N HIS A 68 4.62 -20.43 -13.38
CA HIS A 68 4.88 -20.37 -11.94
C HIS A 68 4.61 -18.96 -11.38
N PRO A 69 3.35 -18.48 -11.43
CA PRO A 69 3.03 -17.13 -11.00
C PRO A 69 3.21 -16.99 -9.49
N LYS A 70 3.73 -15.84 -9.05
CA LYS A 70 3.81 -15.53 -7.61
C LYS A 70 2.40 -15.43 -7.03
N ARG A 71 2.24 -15.86 -5.77
CA ARG A 71 0.98 -15.65 -5.04
C ARG A 71 0.69 -14.16 -4.80
N ARG A 72 1.73 -13.36 -4.54
CA ARG A 72 1.63 -11.92 -4.28
C ARG A 72 2.74 -11.16 -5.00
N TYR A 73 2.39 -10.06 -5.65
CA TYR A 73 3.31 -9.12 -6.28
C TYR A 73 3.21 -7.79 -5.54
N MET A 74 4.33 -7.28 -5.06
CA MET A 74 4.42 -5.94 -4.50
C MET A 74 5.20 -5.08 -5.49
N VAL A 75 4.49 -4.24 -6.23
CA VAL A 75 5.05 -3.48 -7.36
C VAL A 75 5.19 -2.03 -6.93
N MET A 76 6.41 -1.53 -6.78
CA MET A 76 6.67 -0.21 -6.21
C MET A 76 7.51 0.64 -7.18
N PRO A 77 7.22 1.95 -7.31
CA PRO A 77 7.91 2.78 -8.29
C PRO A 77 9.37 3.07 -7.91
N SER A 78 9.74 2.94 -6.64
CA SER A 78 11.13 3.07 -6.18
C SER A 78 11.44 2.17 -4.98
N ARG A 79 12.74 2.03 -4.69
CA ARG A 79 13.21 1.35 -3.47
C ARG A 79 12.73 2.05 -2.20
N LYS A 80 12.61 3.38 -2.23
CA LYS A 80 12.08 4.14 -1.10
C LYS A 80 10.62 3.78 -0.85
N ASP A 81 9.80 3.72 -1.90
CA ASP A 81 8.38 3.36 -1.76
C ASP A 81 8.22 1.92 -1.26
N ALA A 82 9.04 1.00 -1.78
CA ALA A 82 9.07 -0.38 -1.30
C ALA A 82 9.44 -0.46 0.19
N HIS A 83 10.48 0.27 0.60
CA HIS A 83 10.88 0.34 2.00
C HIS A 83 9.76 0.90 2.88
N ASP A 84 9.11 1.99 2.46
CA ASP A 84 8.06 2.63 3.24
C ASP A 84 6.81 1.74 3.36
N ALA A 85 6.48 0.98 2.31
CA ALA A 85 5.37 0.04 2.34
C ALA A 85 5.64 -1.15 3.28
N VAL A 86 6.84 -1.76 3.20
CA VAL A 86 7.25 -2.82 4.15
C VAL A 86 7.33 -2.27 5.57
N LYS A 87 7.91 -1.07 5.71
CA LYS A 87 7.69 -0.07 6.76
C LYS A 87 6.39 -0.26 7.54
N GLN A 88 5.32 0.09 6.84
CA GLN A 88 3.97 0.17 7.38
C GLN A 88 3.44 -1.21 7.78
N LEU A 89 3.75 -2.26 7.02
CA LEU A 89 3.35 -3.63 7.37
C LEU A 89 4.00 -4.10 8.67
N VAL A 90 5.29 -3.85 8.85
CA VAL A 90 6.02 -4.20 10.09
C VAL A 90 5.50 -3.38 11.26
N ASN A 91 5.29 -2.07 11.08
CA ASN A 91 4.72 -1.22 12.14
C ASN A 91 3.32 -1.68 12.54
N LYS A 92 2.47 -2.02 11.57
CA LYS A 92 1.13 -2.54 11.82
C LYS A 92 1.18 -3.86 12.57
N LEU A 93 2.07 -4.77 12.19
CA LEU A 93 2.30 -6.02 12.92
C LEU A 93 2.67 -5.75 14.38
N ALA A 94 3.63 -4.85 14.62
CA ALA A 94 4.06 -4.50 15.97
C ALA A 94 2.93 -3.90 16.81
N GLN A 95 2.16 -2.95 16.25
CA GLN A 95 1.01 -2.33 16.92
C GLN A 95 -0.09 -3.34 17.25
N LEU A 96 -0.39 -4.25 16.33
CA LEU A 96 -1.38 -5.29 16.57
C LEU A 96 -0.90 -6.27 17.63
N ASN A 97 0.37 -6.70 17.57
CA ASN A 97 0.97 -7.61 18.53
C ASN A 97 0.94 -7.06 19.96
N ASP A 98 1.26 -5.78 20.13
CA ASP A 98 1.24 -5.11 21.44
C ASP A 98 -0.17 -5.13 22.08
N GLY A 99 -1.22 -5.05 21.27
CA GLY A 99 -2.61 -5.08 21.72
C GLY A 99 -3.22 -6.47 21.94
N LEU A 100 -2.47 -7.57 21.75
CA LEU A 100 -2.98 -8.92 21.95
C LEU A 100 -2.91 -9.35 23.42
N GLU A 101 -3.94 -10.06 23.90
CA GLU A 101 -3.91 -10.75 25.20
C GLU A 101 -2.78 -11.78 25.27
N HIS A 102 -2.52 -12.46 24.15
CA HIS A 102 -1.40 -13.37 23.95
C HIS A 102 -0.45 -12.77 22.91
N ASN A 103 0.32 -11.77 23.32
CA ASN A 103 1.33 -11.17 22.46
C ASN A 103 2.52 -12.12 22.23
N PHE A 104 3.27 -11.86 21.16
CA PHE A 104 4.49 -12.57 20.83
C PHE A 104 5.71 -11.71 21.16
N SER A 105 6.76 -12.37 21.64
CA SER A 105 8.08 -11.76 21.80
C SER A 105 8.67 -11.39 20.44
N ARG A 106 9.67 -10.51 20.46
CA ARG A 106 10.44 -10.16 19.26
C ARG A 106 11.03 -11.38 18.58
N GLU A 107 11.59 -12.31 19.36
CA GLU A 107 12.25 -13.52 18.86
C GLU A 107 11.25 -14.47 18.20
N GLU A 108 10.04 -14.60 18.77
CA GLU A 108 8.95 -15.37 18.16
C GLU A 108 8.48 -14.74 16.84
N LEU A 109 8.30 -13.41 16.80
CA LEU A 109 7.93 -12.71 15.57
C LEU A 109 8.99 -12.85 14.47
N ILE A 110 10.28 -12.82 14.83
CA ILE A 110 11.37 -13.07 13.89
C ILE A 110 11.34 -14.51 13.39
N ALA A 111 11.16 -15.50 14.28
CA ALA A 111 11.05 -16.89 13.87
C ALA A 111 9.87 -17.14 12.93
N MET A 112 8.72 -16.49 13.18
CA MET A 112 7.57 -16.54 12.29
C MET A 112 7.86 -15.93 10.92
N LEU A 113 8.60 -14.81 10.88
CA LEU A 113 9.01 -14.17 9.64
C LEU A 113 9.99 -15.05 8.86
N ASP A 114 10.99 -15.62 9.52
CA ASP A 114 11.98 -16.53 8.92
C ASP A 114 11.29 -17.76 8.31
N HIS A 115 10.37 -18.39 9.06
CA HIS A 115 9.56 -19.50 8.56
C HIS A 115 8.71 -19.08 7.35
N ALA A 116 8.07 -17.91 7.39
CA ALA A 116 7.28 -17.40 6.26
C ALA A 116 8.14 -17.09 5.02
N MET A 117 9.40 -16.74 5.20
CA MET A 117 10.37 -16.54 4.13
C MET A 117 10.99 -17.85 3.62
N GLY A 118 10.70 -18.99 4.27
CA GLY A 118 11.31 -20.28 3.96
C GLY A 118 12.79 -20.35 4.36
N VAL A 119 13.21 -19.56 5.36
CA VAL A 119 14.59 -19.45 5.86
C VAL A 119 14.87 -20.44 6.99
N ASP A 120 14.00 -21.43 7.22
CA ASP A 120 14.20 -22.44 8.26
C ASP A 120 15.59 -23.08 8.15
N LYS A 121 16.35 -23.01 9.25
CA LYS A 121 17.60 -23.76 9.41
C LYS A 121 17.25 -25.25 9.25
N LYS A 122 17.64 -25.84 8.12
CA LYS A 122 17.85 -27.29 8.05
C LYS A 122 18.85 -27.75 9.09
#